data_AF-A0A3D4AZM8-F1
#
_entry.id   AF-A0A3D4AZM8-F1
#
_cell.length_a   1.000
_cell.length_b   1.000
_cell.length_c   1.000
_cell.angle_alpha   90.00
_cell.angle_beta   90.00
_cell.angle_gamma   90.00
#
_symmetry.space_group_name_H-M   'P 1'
#
loop_
_entity.id
_entity.type
_entity.pdbx_description
1 polymer ?
#
loop_
_entity_poly.entity_id
_entity_poly.type
_entity_poly.pdbx_seq_one_letter_code
_entity_poly.pdbx_strand_id
1 'polypeptide(L)'
;WHYFPYMLGESLVYAVGLGMVVSYIVQSILLGPASMNLPAQIILSLGAGIYEELIFRVILVTALFWALHRLCRVSRVPAYALSAVLAALVFSGFHYVGALGDVWTWPSFLFRFIAGLVLSGLYITRGYGITAYAHALYDLLVTFKAL
;
A
#
# COMPACT_ATOMS: atom_id res chain seq x y z
N TRP A 1 -2.17 -5.23 26.47
CA TRP A 1 -0.69 -5.29 26.48
C TRP A 1 -0.14 -6.69 26.78
N HIS A 2 -0.64 -7.44 27.78
CA HIS A 2 -0.13 -8.79 28.11
C HIS A 2 -0.29 -9.86 27.01
N TYR A 3 -1.31 -9.78 26.15
CA TYR A 3 -1.51 -10.73 25.04
C TYR A 3 -0.67 -10.42 23.80
N PHE A 4 -0.09 -9.23 23.72
CA PHE A 4 0.68 -8.77 22.56
C PHE A 4 1.89 -9.65 22.24
N PRO A 5 2.76 -10.03 23.20
CA PRO A 5 3.90 -10.92 22.90
C PRO A 5 3.45 -12.32 22.47
N TYR A 6 2.36 -12.87 23.03
CA TYR A 6 1.82 -14.18 22.63
C TYR A 6 1.25 -14.14 21.21
N MET A 7 0.43 -13.13 20.90
CA MET A 7 -0.11 -12.89 19.56
C MET A 7 1.01 -12.71 18.53
N LEU A 8 2.07 -11.98 18.88
CA LEU A 8 3.23 -11.78 17.99
C LEU A 8 3.98 -13.10 17.75
N GLY A 9 4.24 -13.88 18.81
CA GLY A 9 4.90 -15.18 18.70
C GLY A 9 4.08 -16.18 17.86
N GLU A 10 2.78 -16.28 18.11
CA GLU A 10 1.86 -17.12 17.37
C GLU A 10 1.78 -16.72 15.88
N SER A 11 1.72 -15.40 15.60
CA SER A 11 1.72 -14.87 14.24
C SER A 11 3.01 -15.20 13.48
N LEU A 12 4.17 -15.16 14.15
CA LEU A 12 5.46 -15.53 13.56
C LEU A 12 5.51 -17.03 13.21
N VAL A 13 5.00 -17.89 14.10
CA VAL A 13 4.90 -19.33 13.85
C VAL A 13 4.00 -19.60 12.66
N TYR A 14 2.82 -18.96 12.60
CA TYR A 14 1.93 -19.09 11.46
C TYR A 14 2.55 -18.56 10.16
N ALA A 15 3.22 -17.41 10.18
CA ALA A 15 3.84 -16.84 8.98
C ALA A 15 4.90 -17.79 8.37
N VAL A 16 5.76 -18.36 9.21
CA VAL A 16 6.81 -19.29 8.76
C VAL A 16 6.20 -20.62 8.31
N GLY A 17 5.34 -21.23 9.13
CA GLY A 17 4.73 -22.53 8.82
C GLY A 17 3.84 -22.48 7.57
N LEU A 18 2.97 -21.48 7.49
CA LEU A 18 2.08 -21.29 6.34
C LEU A 18 2.88 -20.98 5.07
N GLY A 19 3.88 -20.09 5.17
CA GLY A 19 4.72 -19.72 4.04
C GLY A 19 5.48 -20.91 3.44
N MET A 20 6.04 -21.78 4.28
CA MET A 20 6.74 -22.99 3.84
C MET A 20 5.77 -24.01 3.20
N VAL A 21 4.65 -24.28 3.86
CA VAL A 21 3.66 -25.26 3.36
C VAL A 21 3.06 -24.80 2.04
N VAL A 22 2.63 -23.54 1.94
CA VAL A 22 2.04 -22.99 0.72
C VAL A 22 3.08 -22.96 -0.41
N SER A 23 4.32 -22.54 -0.13
CA SER A 23 5.39 -22.50 -1.14
C SER A 23 5.74 -23.90 -1.64
N TYR A 24 5.80 -24.91 -0.77
CA TYR A 24 6.04 -26.30 -1.15
C TYR A 24 4.92 -26.86 -2.04
N ILE A 25 3.66 -26.60 -1.69
CA ILE A 25 2.50 -27.02 -2.48
C ILE A 25 2.49 -26.31 -3.85
N VAL A 26 2.74 -25.01 -3.87
CA VAL A 26 2.77 -24.22 -5.12
C VAL A 26 3.89 -24.71 -6.04
N GLN A 27 5.11 -24.90 -5.52
CA GLN A 27 6.25 -25.37 -6.33
C GLN A 27 6.06 -26.80 -6.83
N SER A 28 5.45 -27.68 -6.05
CA SER A 28 5.20 -29.07 -6.45
C SER A 28 4.11 -29.21 -7.52
N ILE A 29 3.26 -28.19 -7.70
CA ILE A 29 2.14 -28.22 -8.66
C ILE A 29 2.40 -27.34 -9.90
N LEU A 30 3.16 -26.24 -9.80
CA LEU A 30 3.07 -25.13 -10.77
C LEU A 30 4.36 -24.74 -11.53
N LEU A 31 5.48 -25.46 -11.43
CA LEU A 31 6.71 -25.00 -12.10
C LEU A 31 6.78 -25.34 -13.60
N GLY A 32 6.26 -24.40 -14.41
CA GLY A 32 6.79 -23.98 -15.72
C GLY A 32 7.55 -22.64 -15.60
N PRO A 33 8.15 -22.09 -16.68
CA PRO A 33 9.13 -21.02 -16.60
C PRO A 33 8.57 -19.71 -16.04
N ALA A 34 9.49 -18.89 -15.51
CA ALA A 34 9.29 -17.66 -14.74
C ALA A 34 8.59 -16.51 -15.53
N SER A 35 7.30 -16.67 -15.82
CA SER A 35 6.37 -15.56 -15.96
C SER A 35 5.56 -15.43 -14.66
N MET A 36 5.28 -14.21 -14.22
CA MET A 36 4.42 -14.01 -13.06
C MET A 36 3.02 -14.50 -13.42
N ASN A 37 2.64 -15.68 -12.92
CA ASN A 37 1.34 -16.25 -13.17
C ASN A 37 0.23 -15.36 -12.58
N LEU A 38 -0.97 -15.42 -13.16
CA LEU A 38 -2.12 -14.60 -12.74
C LEU A 38 -2.38 -14.61 -11.23
N PRO A 39 -2.27 -15.76 -10.51
CA PRO A 39 -2.42 -15.78 -9.06
C PRO A 39 -1.44 -14.86 -8.31
N ALA A 40 -0.17 -14.80 -8.73
CA ALA A 40 0.81 -13.93 -8.12
C ALA A 40 0.49 -12.44 -8.36
N GLN A 41 0.01 -12.08 -9.56
CA GLN A 41 -0.42 -10.71 -9.86
C GLN A 41 -1.60 -10.29 -8.98
N ILE A 42 -2.60 -11.17 -8.81
CA ILE A 42 -3.75 -10.92 -7.91
C ILE A 42 -3.29 -10.69 -6.46
N ILE A 43 -2.39 -11.52 -5.94
CA ILE A 43 -1.87 -11.39 -4.58
C ILE A 43 -1.13 -10.06 -4.41
N LEU A 44 -0.33 -9.66 -5.41
CA LEU A 44 0.38 -8.37 -5.38
C LEU A 44 -0.59 -7.19 -5.43
N SER A 45 -1.61 -7.20 -6.29
CA SER A 45 -2.63 -6.15 -6.35
C SER A 45 -3.38 -5.98 -5.03
N LEU A 46 -3.79 -7.11 -4.41
CA LEU A 46 -4.45 -7.10 -3.12
C LEU A 46 -3.51 -6.60 -2.01
N GLY A 47 -2.26 -7.07 -2.02
CA GLY A 47 -1.24 -6.68 -1.07
C GLY A 47 -0.89 -5.20 -1.15
N ALA A 48 -0.71 -4.67 -2.36
CA ALA A 48 -0.40 -3.26 -2.60
C ALA A 48 -1.48 -2.36 -1.98
N GLY A 49 -2.75 -2.60 -2.28
CA GLY A 49 -3.85 -1.80 -1.69
C GLY A 49 -3.90 -1.85 -0.16
N ILE A 50 -3.50 -2.94 0.48
CA ILE A 50 -3.46 -3.03 1.96
C ILE A 50 -2.21 -2.32 2.50
N TYR A 51 -1.02 -2.71 2.06
CA TYR A 51 0.23 -2.26 2.65
C TYR A 51 0.57 -0.82 2.29
N GLU A 52 0.32 -0.40 1.05
CA GLU A 52 0.58 0.98 0.63
C GLU A 52 -0.37 1.95 1.36
N GLU A 53 -1.65 1.64 1.47
CA GLU A 53 -2.58 2.50 2.21
C GLU A 53 -2.27 2.54 3.71
N LEU A 54 -1.78 1.44 4.29
CA LEU A 54 -1.33 1.46 5.68
C LEU A 54 -0.15 2.42 5.86
N ILE A 55 0.88 2.31 5.02
CA ILE A 55 2.10 3.11 5.15
C ILE A 55 1.84 4.58 4.80
N PHE A 56 1.26 4.86 3.63
CA PHE A 56 1.17 6.23 3.14
C PHE A 56 0.00 7.00 3.76
N ARG A 57 -1.10 6.33 4.13
CA ARG A 57 -2.31 7.04 4.60
C ARG A 57 -2.43 6.93 6.11
N VAL A 58 -2.47 5.72 6.66
CA VAL A 58 -2.61 5.58 8.11
C VAL A 58 -1.38 6.08 8.86
N ILE A 59 -0.17 5.75 8.39
CA ILE A 59 1.05 6.19 9.08
C ILE A 59 1.42 7.60 8.62
N LEU A 60 1.71 7.80 7.33
CA LEU A 60 2.30 9.06 6.86
C LEU A 60 1.31 10.25 6.89
N VAL A 61 0.09 10.15 6.33
CA VAL A 61 -0.88 11.27 6.40
C VAL A 61 -1.21 11.63 7.86
N THR A 62 -1.41 10.64 8.74
CA THR A 62 -1.68 10.93 10.15
C THR A 62 -0.49 11.55 10.87
N ALA A 63 0.73 11.08 10.62
CA ALA A 63 1.94 11.66 11.21
C ALA A 63 2.17 13.10 10.74
N LEU A 64 2.01 13.37 9.44
CA LEU A 64 2.10 14.73 8.88
C LEU A 64 1.02 15.64 9.45
N PHE A 65 -0.23 15.16 9.52
CA PHE A 65 -1.33 15.93 10.10
C PHE A 65 -1.04 16.27 11.56
N TRP A 66 -0.61 15.28 12.34
CA TRP A 66 -0.27 15.48 13.74
C TRP A 66 0.86 16.50 13.90
N ALA A 67 1.94 16.40 13.11
CA ALA A 67 3.05 17.35 13.16
C ALA A 67 2.60 18.77 12.80
N LEU A 68 1.89 18.93 11.67
CA LEU A 68 1.41 20.23 11.21
C LEU A 68 0.42 20.86 12.19
N HIS A 69 -0.53 20.08 12.70
CA HIS A 69 -1.59 20.59 13.57
C HIS A 69 -1.11 20.82 15.01
N ARG A 70 -0.32 19.91 15.58
CA ARG A 70 0.11 19.97 16.99
C ARG A 70 1.40 20.75 17.18
N LEU A 71 2.39 20.58 16.31
CA LEU A 71 3.69 21.25 16.45
C LEU A 71 3.67 22.62 15.78
N CYS A 72 3.17 22.68 14.53
CA CYS A 72 3.17 23.92 13.75
C CYS A 72 1.89 24.77 13.93
N ARG A 73 0.91 24.29 14.70
CA ARG A 73 -0.37 24.98 14.98
C ARG A 73 -1.16 25.37 13.71
N VAL A 74 -0.98 24.64 12.61
CA VAL A 74 -1.76 24.83 11.39
C VAL A 74 -3.22 24.46 11.67
N SER A 75 -4.17 25.25 11.18
CA SER A 75 -5.59 24.94 11.35
C SER A 75 -5.94 23.61 10.67
N ARG A 76 -6.97 22.94 11.18
CA ARG A 76 -7.26 21.52 10.88
C ARG A 76 -7.38 21.24 9.37
N VAL A 77 -8.10 22.08 8.63
CA VAL A 77 -8.36 21.85 7.20
C VAL A 77 -7.08 21.99 6.36
N PRO A 78 -6.32 23.10 6.43
CA PRO A 78 -5.02 23.20 5.77
C PRO A 78 -4.02 22.11 6.19
N ALA A 79 -4.02 21.69 7.46
CA ALA A 79 -3.15 20.60 7.92
C ALA A 79 -3.44 19.28 7.19
N TYR A 80 -4.72 18.92 7.00
CA TYR A 80 -5.09 17.75 6.20
C TYR A 80 -4.74 17.90 4.73
N ALA A 81 -5.02 19.06 4.13
CA ALA A 81 -4.71 19.32 2.73
C ALA A 81 -3.20 19.20 2.44
N LEU A 82 -2.37 19.84 3.28
CA LEU A 82 -0.92 19.75 3.17
C LEU A 82 -0.40 18.32 3.40
N SER A 83 -0.97 17.60 4.37
CA SER A 83 -0.60 16.21 4.62
C SER A 83 -0.90 15.31 3.43
N ALA A 84 -2.07 15.49 2.78
CA ALA A 84 -2.43 14.75 1.58
C ALA A 84 -1.48 15.05 0.41
N VAL A 85 -1.13 16.32 0.18
CA VAL A 85 -0.19 16.71 -0.88
C VAL A 85 1.20 16.13 -0.63
N LEU A 86 1.74 16.29 0.57
CA LEU A 86 3.07 15.78 0.92
C LEU A 86 3.12 14.25 0.87
N ALA A 87 2.11 13.56 1.41
CA ALA A 87 2.05 12.10 1.33
C ALA A 87 1.92 11.61 -0.12
N ALA A 88 1.14 12.27 -0.97
CA ALA A 88 1.01 11.92 -2.38
C ALA A 88 2.32 12.14 -3.17
N LEU A 89 3.09 13.19 -2.85
CA LEU A 89 4.43 13.40 -3.43
C LEU A 89 5.39 12.29 -3.04
N VAL A 90 5.42 11.93 -1.76
CA VAL A 90 6.27 10.83 -1.26
C VAL A 90 5.85 9.49 -1.88
N PHE A 91 4.55 9.20 -1.92
CA PHE A 91 3.98 8.02 -2.57
C PHE A 91 4.41 7.91 -4.03
N SER A 92 4.26 8.99 -4.80
CA SER A 92 4.70 9.01 -6.20
C SER A 92 6.21 8.82 -6.32
N GLY A 93 7.01 9.53 -5.51
CA GLY A 93 8.47 9.40 -5.51
C GLY A 93 8.97 7.98 -5.18
N PHE A 94 8.30 7.29 -4.25
CA PHE A 94 8.73 5.96 -3.80
C PHE A 94 8.64 4.88 -4.89
N HIS A 95 7.79 5.10 -5.91
CA HIS A 95 7.68 4.19 -7.05
C HIS A 95 8.91 4.17 -7.97
N TYR A 96 9.85 5.09 -7.79
CA TYR A 96 11.07 5.19 -8.59
C TYR A 96 12.33 4.81 -7.81
N VAL A 97 12.18 4.19 -6.63
CA VAL A 97 13.28 3.88 -5.72
C VAL A 97 13.40 2.37 -5.52
N GLY A 98 14.64 1.88 -5.46
CA GLY A 98 14.93 0.47 -5.16
C GLY A 98 14.99 -0.42 -6.41
N ALA A 99 15.25 -1.71 -6.19
CA ALA A 99 15.49 -2.67 -7.28
C ALA A 99 14.23 -2.96 -8.13
N LEU A 100 13.04 -2.68 -7.60
CA LEU A 100 11.75 -2.85 -8.27
C LEU A 100 11.12 -1.51 -8.67
N GLY A 101 11.89 -0.41 -8.65
CA GLY A 101 11.40 0.92 -9.03
C GLY A 101 11.16 1.03 -10.53
N ASP A 102 10.12 1.76 -10.91
CA ASP A 102 9.79 2.07 -12.30
C ASP A 102 10.83 3.01 -12.93
N VAL A 103 10.86 3.03 -14.27
CA VAL A 103 11.54 4.10 -15.01
C VAL A 103 10.74 5.40 -14.84
N TRP A 104 11.42 6.43 -14.34
CA TRP A 104 10.77 7.72 -14.13
C TRP A 104 10.33 8.36 -15.44
N THR A 105 9.04 8.73 -15.49
CA THR A 105 8.46 9.57 -16.54
C THR A 105 7.45 10.54 -15.93
N TRP A 106 7.32 11.74 -16.51
CA TRP A 106 6.35 12.72 -16.02
C TRP A 106 4.90 12.23 -15.99
N PRO A 107 4.38 11.53 -17.03
CA PRO A 107 3.02 11.02 -16.98
C PRO A 107 2.80 10.02 -15.85
N SER A 108 3.75 9.10 -15.66
CA SER A 108 3.72 8.10 -14.59
C SER A 108 3.76 8.75 -13.20
N PHE A 109 4.62 9.75 -13.01
CA PHE A 109 4.76 10.46 -11.74
C PHE A 109 3.50 11.25 -11.41
N LEU A 110 2.95 11.96 -12.40
CA LEU A 110 1.75 12.77 -12.23
C LEU A 110 0.52 11.89 -11.98
N PHE A 111 0.39 10.77 -12.69
CA PHE A 111 -0.67 9.80 -12.44
C PHE A 111 -0.67 9.32 -10.99
N ARG A 112 0.49 8.87 -10.49
CA ARG A 112 0.64 8.40 -9.11
C ARG A 112 0.44 9.48 -8.07
N PHE A 113 0.88 10.70 -8.35
CA PHE A 113 0.63 11.84 -7.48
C PHE A 113 -0.87 12.13 -7.37
N ILE A 114 -1.59 12.19 -8.50
CA ILE A 114 -3.04 12.44 -8.51
C ILE A 114 -3.81 11.29 -7.85
N ALA A 115 -3.49 10.04 -8.16
CA ALA A 115 -4.05 8.87 -7.48
C ALA A 115 -3.78 8.95 -5.97
N GLY A 116 -2.57 9.36 -5.60
CA GLY A 116 -2.14 9.63 -4.23
C GLY A 116 -3.05 10.61 -3.50
N LEU A 117 -3.40 11.72 -4.15
CA LEU A 117 -4.32 12.73 -3.63
C LEU A 117 -5.74 12.20 -3.47
N VAL A 118 -6.26 11.48 -4.48
CA VAL A 118 -7.61 10.89 -4.45
C VAL A 118 -7.73 9.90 -3.28
N LEU A 119 -6.76 8.99 -3.14
CA LEU A 119 -6.73 8.01 -2.06
C LEU A 119 -6.56 8.68 -0.69
N SER A 120 -5.74 9.73 -0.58
CA SER A 120 -5.63 10.51 0.66
C SER A 120 -6.96 11.19 1.02
N GLY A 121 -7.68 11.73 0.03
CA GLY A 121 -9.01 12.29 0.20
C GLY A 121 -10.04 11.25 0.68
N LEU A 122 -10.04 10.05 0.07
CA LEU A 122 -10.85 8.92 0.52
C LEU A 122 -10.50 8.52 1.96
N TYR A 123 -9.22 8.43 2.30
CA TYR A 123 -8.78 8.09 3.65
C TYR A 123 -9.28 9.10 4.68
N ILE A 124 -9.10 10.39 4.43
CA ILE A 124 -9.49 11.46 5.35
C ILE A 124 -11.01 11.50 5.57
N THR A 125 -11.79 11.19 4.54
CA THR A 125 -13.27 11.32 4.58
C THR A 125 -14.00 10.01 4.91
N ARG A 126 -13.41 8.86 4.60
CA ARG A 126 -14.05 7.53 4.65
C ARG A 126 -13.25 6.47 5.43
N GLY A 127 -11.97 6.73 5.71
CA GLY A 127 -11.10 5.85 6.48
C GLY A 127 -10.36 4.80 5.66
N TYR A 128 -9.54 4.01 6.37
CA TYR A 128 -8.57 3.07 5.80
C TYR A 128 -9.21 1.97 4.95
N GLY A 129 -10.21 1.26 5.48
CA GLY A 129 -10.79 0.09 4.78
C GLY A 129 -11.31 0.42 3.38
N ILE A 130 -12.11 1.47 3.25
CA ILE A 130 -12.66 1.90 1.94
C ILE A 130 -11.53 2.29 0.98
N THR A 131 -10.49 2.96 1.47
CA THR A 131 -9.34 3.39 0.65
C THR A 131 -8.52 2.19 0.18
N ALA A 132 -8.22 1.24 1.07
CA ALA A 132 -7.48 0.02 0.76
C ALA A 132 -8.23 -0.86 -0.25
N TYR A 133 -9.54 -1.05 -0.08
CA TYR A 133 -10.35 -1.77 -1.06
C TYR A 133 -10.40 -1.05 -2.40
N ALA A 134 -10.56 0.28 -2.43
CA ALA A 134 -10.58 1.03 -3.68
C ALA A 134 -9.27 0.88 -4.47
N HIS A 135 -8.13 0.94 -3.78
CA HIS A 135 -6.82 0.74 -4.39
C HIS A 135 -6.64 -0.70 -4.89
N ALA A 136 -6.85 -1.69 -4.02
CA ALA A 136 -6.68 -3.10 -4.39
C ALA A 136 -7.58 -3.51 -5.57
N LEU A 137 -8.84 -3.06 -5.58
CA LEU A 137 -9.78 -3.35 -6.66
C LEU A 137 -9.39 -2.64 -7.96
N TYR A 138 -8.86 -1.41 -7.90
CA TYR A 138 -8.32 -0.73 -9.08
C TYR A 138 -7.17 -1.53 -9.70
N ASP A 139 -6.22 -1.98 -8.89
CA ASP A 139 -5.07 -2.76 -9.36
C ASP A 139 -5.50 -4.09 -9.98
N LEU A 140 -6.50 -4.76 -9.39
CA LEU A 140 -7.10 -5.97 -9.98
C LEU A 140 -7.76 -5.69 -11.34
N LEU A 141 -8.52 -4.60 -11.46
CA LEU A 141 -9.15 -4.22 -12.73
C LEU A 141 -8.11 -3.95 -13.82
N VAL A 142 -7.01 -3.27 -13.48
CA VAL A 142 -5.90 -3.03 -14.41
C VAL A 142 -5.22 -4.35 -14.79
N THR A 143 -4.96 -5.22 -13.81
CA THR A 143 -4.38 -6.56 -14.02
C THR A 143 -5.23 -7.39 -14.97
N PHE A 144 -6.55 -7.46 -14.76
CA PHE A 144 -7.45 -8.22 -15.63
C PHE A 144 -7.60 -7.62 -17.03
N LYS A 145 -7.48 -6.30 -17.17
CA LYS A 145 -7.50 -5.63 -18.48
C LYS A 145 -6.22 -5.90 -19.30
N ALA A 146 -5.12 -6.23 -18.63
CA ALA A 146 -3.82 -6.49 -19.26
C ALA A 146 -3.65 -7.96 -19.72
N LEU A 147 -4.60 -8.83 -19.40
CA LEU A 147 -4.71 -10.21 -19.92
C LEU A 147 -5.30 -10.22 -21.34
#